data_AF-A0A4V0HU30-F1
#
_entry.id   AF-A0A4V0HU30-F1
#
_cell.length_a   1.000
_cell.length_b   1.000
_cell.length_c   1.000
_cell.angle_alpha   90.00
_cell.angle_beta   90.00
_cell.angle_gamma   90.00
#
_symmetry.space_group_name_H-M   'P 1'
#
loop_
_entity.id
_entity.type
_entity.pdbx_description
1 polymer ?
#
loop_
_entity_poly.entity_id
_entity_poly.type
_entity_poly.pdbx_seq_one_letter_code
_entity_poly.pdbx_strand_id
1 'polypeptide(L)'
;MNSDWLATHLSTNRYGAFELTDAVRPGPGVPVRPREGYRVEVYRDPGLGVRMPMLSAAVSAGRLFDTFLALLEPLGEVVHVVLESSHGGGTDHAELRRDHLDRPVLESYLCEFEQLLTHDGCTGIAVMAPGRAVEVQFDEHKLLHVYANNLKPFRRALRRAGVRRRKLLPLLSEGEHLHHTTAGYAEEFQQLALRLGVGDTDRVYSSDSEF
;
A
#
# COMPACT_ATOMS: atom_id res chain seq x y z
N MET A 1 -2.00 -17.37 -28.89
CA MET A 1 -2.95 -16.60 -28.05
C MET A 1 -3.06 -15.21 -28.66
N ASN A 2 -4.28 -14.73 -28.94
CA ASN A 2 -4.50 -13.57 -29.80
C ASN A 2 -4.04 -12.27 -29.11
N SER A 3 -2.98 -11.65 -29.62
CA SER A 3 -2.32 -10.46 -29.04
C SER A 3 -3.27 -9.28 -28.79
N ASP A 4 -4.26 -9.13 -29.65
CA ASP A 4 -5.19 -7.99 -29.62
C ASP A 4 -6.16 -8.07 -28.44
N TRP A 5 -6.52 -9.29 -28.03
CA TRP A 5 -7.34 -9.50 -26.85
C TRP A 5 -6.57 -9.12 -25.58
N LEU A 6 -5.29 -9.53 -25.47
CA LEU A 6 -4.47 -9.19 -24.32
C LEU A 6 -4.24 -7.67 -24.23
N ALA A 7 -3.95 -7.02 -25.35
CA ALA A 7 -3.83 -5.56 -25.40
C ALA A 7 -5.11 -4.84 -24.95
N THR A 8 -6.28 -5.33 -25.38
CA THR A 8 -7.59 -4.80 -24.97
C THR A 8 -7.88 -5.06 -23.47
N HIS A 9 -7.48 -6.22 -22.96
CA HIS A 9 -7.61 -6.55 -21.54
C HIS A 9 -6.74 -5.64 -20.67
N LEU A 10 -5.48 -5.41 -21.07
CA LEU A 10 -4.54 -4.53 -20.36
C LEU A 10 -4.93 -3.04 -20.43
N SER A 11 -5.65 -2.61 -21.47
CA SER A 11 -6.16 -1.24 -21.57
C SER A 11 -7.42 -0.98 -20.75
N THR A 12 -8.05 -2.02 -20.20
CA THR A 12 -9.25 -1.88 -19.36
C THR A 12 -8.87 -1.49 -17.93
N ASN A 13 -9.08 -0.22 -17.58
CA ASN A 13 -8.84 0.31 -16.23
C ASN A 13 -10.12 0.48 -15.40
N ARG A 14 -11.32 0.35 -16.00
CA ARG A 14 -12.60 0.60 -15.32
C ARG A 14 -13.46 -0.66 -15.19
N TYR A 15 -13.87 -0.95 -13.95
CA TYR A 15 -14.67 -2.12 -13.59
C TYR A 15 -15.97 -1.68 -12.90
N GLY A 16 -16.97 -1.31 -13.71
CA GLY A 16 -18.19 -0.67 -13.20
C GLY A 16 -17.88 0.74 -12.68
N ALA A 17 -18.10 0.98 -11.38
CA ALA A 17 -17.79 2.25 -10.74
C ALA A 17 -16.36 2.32 -10.16
N PHE A 18 -15.62 1.21 -10.17
CA PHE A 18 -14.26 1.15 -9.67
C PHE A 18 -13.26 1.41 -10.80
N GLU A 19 -12.21 2.17 -10.50
CA GLU A 19 -11.15 2.54 -11.43
C GLU A 19 -9.81 2.12 -10.85
N LEU A 20 -9.05 1.36 -11.63
CA LEU A 20 -7.68 0.96 -11.32
C LEU A 20 -6.73 2.13 -11.58
N THR A 21 -5.63 2.16 -10.84
CA THR A 21 -4.45 2.95 -11.21
C THR A 21 -3.71 2.29 -12.36
N ASP A 22 -2.58 2.84 -12.80
CA ASP A 22 -1.77 2.20 -13.87
C ASP A 22 -0.84 1.10 -13.37
N ALA A 23 -0.69 0.99 -12.06
CA ALA A 23 0.28 0.13 -11.39
C ALA A 23 0.03 -1.36 -11.60
N VAL A 24 -1.24 -1.80 -11.63
CA VAL A 24 -1.56 -3.23 -11.65
C VAL A 24 -2.72 -3.52 -12.60
N ARG A 25 -2.63 -4.65 -13.32
CA ARG A 25 -3.73 -5.20 -14.13
C ARG A 25 -4.10 -6.61 -13.68
N PRO A 26 -5.40 -6.94 -13.59
CA PRO A 26 -5.83 -8.32 -13.38
C PRO A 26 -5.28 -9.24 -14.47
N GLY A 27 -4.91 -10.46 -14.10
CA GLY A 27 -4.46 -11.48 -15.01
C GLY A 27 -5.59 -11.98 -15.92
N PRO A 28 -5.24 -12.56 -17.08
CA PRO A 28 -6.21 -13.07 -18.05
C PRO A 28 -6.98 -14.32 -17.56
N GLY A 29 -6.39 -15.09 -16.63
CA GLY A 29 -6.85 -16.44 -16.28
C GLY A 29 -7.88 -16.56 -15.15
N VAL A 30 -8.06 -15.53 -14.31
CA VAL A 30 -8.96 -15.58 -13.13
C VAL A 30 -9.59 -14.20 -12.87
N PRO A 31 -10.93 -14.04 -12.91
CA PRO A 31 -11.54 -12.73 -12.74
C PRO A 31 -11.76 -12.44 -11.25
N VAL A 32 -10.71 -12.04 -10.53
CA VAL A 32 -10.94 -11.13 -9.40
C VAL A 32 -11.48 -9.85 -10.02
N ARG A 33 -12.80 -9.63 -9.93
CA ARG A 33 -13.41 -8.41 -10.46
C ARG A 33 -13.16 -7.27 -9.46
N PRO A 34 -12.31 -6.29 -9.77
CA PRO A 34 -11.96 -5.22 -8.85
C PRO A 34 -13.20 -4.42 -8.45
N ARG A 35 -13.31 -4.11 -7.15
CA ARG A 35 -14.44 -3.40 -6.56
C ARG A 35 -13.99 -2.58 -5.36
N GLU A 36 -14.56 -1.39 -5.22
CA GLU A 36 -14.30 -0.56 -4.06
C GLU A 36 -14.93 -1.12 -2.78
N GLY A 37 -14.18 -1.09 -1.68
CA GLY A 37 -14.67 -1.38 -0.35
C GLY A 37 -13.53 -1.76 0.59
N TYR A 38 -13.87 -2.10 1.83
CA TYR A 38 -12.91 -2.68 2.75
C TYR A 38 -13.47 -3.92 3.47
N ARG A 39 -12.58 -4.84 3.83
CA ARG A 39 -12.88 -5.98 4.70
C ARG A 39 -12.03 -5.92 5.97
N VAL A 40 -12.40 -6.73 6.95
CA VAL A 40 -11.71 -6.82 8.24
C VAL A 40 -11.39 -8.28 8.47
N GLU A 41 -10.15 -8.56 8.78
CA GLU A 41 -9.59 -9.88 8.96
C GLU A 41 -8.72 -9.90 10.22
N VAL A 42 -8.13 -11.06 10.50
CA VAL A 42 -7.14 -11.20 11.58
C VAL A 42 -5.86 -11.65 10.92
N TYR A 43 -4.87 -10.77 10.92
CA TYR A 43 -3.51 -11.12 10.57
C TYR A 43 -2.96 -12.08 11.63
N ARG A 44 -2.25 -13.10 11.16
CA ARG A 44 -1.60 -14.10 12.00
C ARG A 44 -0.15 -14.15 11.60
N ASP A 45 0.72 -13.74 12.52
CA ASP A 45 2.15 -13.88 12.32
C ASP A 45 2.53 -15.36 12.43
N PRO A 46 3.11 -15.98 11.38
CA PRO A 46 3.48 -17.40 11.40
C PRO A 46 4.65 -17.71 12.35
N GLY A 47 5.53 -16.74 12.62
CA GLY A 47 6.73 -16.90 13.44
C GLY A 47 6.53 -16.54 14.91
N LEU A 48 5.70 -15.52 15.19
CA LEU A 48 5.51 -14.97 16.54
C LEU A 48 4.18 -15.38 17.20
N GLY A 49 3.25 -16.00 16.46
CA GLY A 49 1.94 -16.40 16.97
C GLY A 49 1.01 -15.23 17.33
N VAL A 50 1.42 -14.00 17.01
CA VAL A 50 0.66 -12.77 17.27
C VAL A 50 -0.57 -12.74 16.35
N ARG A 51 -1.71 -12.37 16.92
CA ARG A 51 -2.97 -12.18 16.21
C ARG A 51 -3.36 -10.72 16.25
N MET A 52 -3.39 -10.05 15.11
CA MET A 52 -3.71 -8.64 15.02
C MET A 52 -4.94 -8.39 14.14
N PRO A 53 -5.92 -7.59 14.58
CA PRO A 53 -6.98 -7.15 13.68
C PRO A 53 -6.37 -6.36 12.52
N MET A 54 -6.79 -6.71 11.31
CA MET A 54 -6.34 -6.09 10.08
C MET A 54 -7.56 -5.60 9.29
N LEU A 55 -7.40 -4.50 8.57
CA LEU A 55 -8.34 -4.05 7.57
C LEU A 55 -7.60 -3.99 6.22
N SER A 56 -8.25 -4.46 5.16
CA SER A 56 -7.76 -4.33 3.79
C SER A 56 -8.81 -3.59 2.96
N ALA A 57 -8.39 -2.55 2.24
CA ALA A 57 -9.26 -1.70 1.45
C ALA A 57 -8.77 -1.58 0.01
N ALA A 58 -9.71 -1.71 -0.92
CA ALA A 58 -9.54 -1.34 -2.32
C ALA A 58 -10.30 -0.03 -2.55
N VAL A 59 -9.60 0.99 -3.05
CA VAL A 59 -10.11 2.34 -3.28
C VAL A 59 -9.88 2.72 -4.72
N SER A 60 -10.87 3.37 -5.35
CA SER A 60 -10.73 3.78 -6.77
C SER A 60 -9.61 4.81 -6.92
N ALA A 61 -8.86 4.74 -8.02
CA ALA A 61 -7.65 5.53 -8.27
C ALA A 61 -7.77 7.02 -7.84
N GLY A 62 -8.80 7.72 -8.32
CA GLY A 62 -9.00 9.14 -8.03
C GLY A 62 -9.34 9.51 -6.57
N ARG A 63 -9.43 8.53 -5.65
CA ARG A 63 -9.56 8.77 -4.20
C ARG A 63 -8.49 8.05 -3.38
N LEU A 64 -7.65 7.26 -4.02
CA LEU A 64 -6.77 6.30 -3.34
C LEU A 64 -5.76 7.04 -2.45
N PHE A 65 -5.07 8.04 -3.01
CA PHE A 65 -4.06 8.80 -2.31
C PHE A 65 -4.62 9.60 -1.13
N ASP A 66 -5.68 10.39 -1.34
CA ASP A 66 -6.35 11.11 -0.25
C ASP A 66 -6.86 10.18 0.86
N THR A 67 -7.35 9.00 0.48
CA THR A 67 -7.80 8.00 1.47
C THR A 67 -6.61 7.46 2.27
N PHE A 68 -5.46 7.24 1.64
CA PHE A 68 -4.24 6.86 2.32
C PHE A 68 -3.80 7.93 3.33
N LEU A 69 -3.71 9.21 2.94
CA LEU A 69 -3.37 10.30 3.86
C LEU A 69 -4.35 10.37 5.05
N ALA A 70 -5.66 10.23 4.81
CA ALA A 70 -6.65 10.21 5.87
C ALA A 70 -6.51 9.00 6.83
N LEU A 71 -5.92 7.89 6.36
CA LEU A 71 -5.58 6.75 7.22
C LEU A 71 -4.34 7.00 8.07
N LEU A 72 -3.48 7.96 7.73
CA LEU A 72 -2.30 8.31 8.53
C LEU A 72 -2.65 9.17 9.76
N GLU A 73 -3.74 9.95 9.72
CA GLU A 73 -4.16 10.82 10.83
C GLU A 73 -4.17 10.13 12.22
N PRO A 74 -4.66 8.88 12.39
CA PRO A 74 -4.68 8.22 13.70
C PRO A 74 -3.30 7.78 14.22
N LEU A 75 -2.25 7.82 13.40
CA LEU A 75 -0.88 7.46 13.76
C LEU A 75 -0.19 8.54 14.61
N GLY A 76 -0.78 9.73 14.73
CA GLY A 76 -0.25 10.82 15.54
C GLY A 76 0.74 11.69 14.76
N GLU A 77 1.46 12.55 15.48
CA GLU A 77 2.30 13.59 14.84
C GLU A 77 3.68 13.11 14.43
N VAL A 78 4.18 12.02 15.03
CA VAL A 78 5.49 11.43 14.71
C VAL A 78 5.26 9.99 14.28
N VAL A 79 5.94 9.56 13.22
CA VAL A 79 5.79 8.25 12.59
C VAL A 79 7.14 7.61 12.23
N HIS A 80 7.13 6.31 12.02
CA HIS A 80 8.20 5.57 11.35
C HIS A 80 7.74 5.20 9.94
N VAL A 81 8.66 5.16 8.99
CA VAL A 81 8.36 4.88 7.59
C VAL A 81 9.27 3.77 7.08
N VAL A 82 8.68 2.84 6.35
CA VAL A 82 9.38 1.87 5.49
C VAL A 82 8.95 2.13 4.07
N LEU A 83 9.92 2.35 3.18
CA LEU A 83 9.73 2.48 1.75
C LEU A 83 10.18 1.17 1.10
N GLU A 84 9.34 0.62 0.22
CA GLU A 84 9.54 -0.69 -0.38
C GLU A 84 9.60 -0.58 -1.90
N SER A 85 10.52 -1.31 -2.53
CA SER A 85 10.64 -1.35 -3.98
C SER A 85 10.98 -2.71 -4.54
N SER A 86 10.26 -3.13 -5.58
CA SER A 86 10.59 -4.29 -6.43
C SER A 86 11.27 -3.89 -7.76
N HIS A 87 11.65 -2.63 -7.93
CA HIS A 87 12.42 -2.19 -9.09
C HIS A 87 13.76 -2.94 -9.17
N GLY A 88 14.15 -3.40 -10.36
CA GLY A 88 15.41 -4.13 -10.59
C GLY A 88 15.26 -5.66 -10.67
N GLY A 89 14.05 -6.21 -10.50
CA GLY A 89 13.71 -7.57 -10.93
C GLY A 89 14.28 -8.71 -10.08
N GLY A 90 14.70 -8.43 -8.84
CA GLY A 90 15.07 -9.44 -7.84
C GLY A 90 13.85 -9.94 -7.03
N THR A 91 14.03 -11.05 -6.31
CA THR A 91 13.06 -11.52 -5.29
C THR A 91 13.20 -10.77 -3.97
N ASP A 92 14.28 -10.01 -3.79
CA ASP A 92 14.48 -9.13 -2.64
C ASP A 92 13.90 -7.75 -2.96
N HIS A 93 12.85 -7.38 -2.23
CA HIS A 93 12.34 -6.02 -2.20
C HIS A 93 13.34 -5.14 -1.45
N ALA A 94 13.71 -4.00 -2.02
CA ALA A 94 14.51 -3.00 -1.31
C ALA A 94 13.63 -2.35 -0.23
N GLU A 95 13.90 -2.66 1.04
CA GLU A 95 13.28 -2.01 2.19
C GLU A 95 14.20 -0.90 2.73
N LEU A 96 13.72 0.34 2.74
CA LEU A 96 14.44 1.49 3.28
C LEU A 96 13.66 2.11 4.43
N ARG A 97 14.31 2.30 5.57
CA ARG A 97 13.64 2.69 6.82
C ARG A 97 14.06 4.09 7.27
N ARG A 98 13.13 4.80 7.89
CA ARG A 98 13.38 6.05 8.61
C ARG A 98 12.45 6.15 9.82
N ASP A 99 13.07 6.30 10.98
CA ASP A 99 12.36 6.43 12.24
C ASP A 99 12.11 7.88 12.64
N HIS A 100 11.09 8.16 13.46
CA HIS A 100 10.90 9.49 14.07
C HIS A 100 10.85 10.64 13.03
N LEU A 101 9.88 10.56 12.12
CA LEU A 101 9.57 11.60 11.15
C LEU A 101 8.28 12.32 11.54
N ASP A 102 8.26 13.65 11.43
CA ASP A 102 7.03 14.42 11.62
C ASP A 102 6.04 14.09 10.50
N ARG A 103 4.84 13.62 10.85
CA ARG A 103 3.80 13.22 9.89
C ARG A 103 3.46 14.33 8.88
N PRO A 104 3.34 15.61 9.24
CA PRO A 104 3.10 16.66 8.24
C PRO A 104 4.23 16.79 7.20
N VAL A 105 5.49 16.54 7.60
CA VAL A 105 6.64 16.55 6.68
C VAL A 105 6.58 15.34 5.75
N LEU A 106 6.26 14.16 6.29
CA LEU A 106 6.00 12.97 5.48
C LEU A 106 4.91 13.24 4.45
N GLU A 107 3.73 13.68 4.89
CA GLU A 107 2.59 13.96 4.02
C GLU A 107 2.94 14.97 2.92
N SER A 108 3.71 16.02 3.24
CA SER A 108 4.21 16.97 2.23
C SER A 108 5.03 16.29 1.15
N TYR A 109 5.98 15.40 1.51
CA TYR A 109 6.74 14.66 0.52
C TYR A 109 5.86 13.69 -0.25
N LEU A 110 5.00 12.93 0.41
CA LEU A 110 4.11 11.99 -0.28
C LEU A 110 3.23 12.69 -1.34
N CYS A 111 2.77 13.92 -1.07
CA CYS A 111 2.01 14.71 -2.04
C CYS A 111 2.83 15.05 -3.29
N GLU A 112 4.13 15.30 -3.16
CA GLU A 112 5.03 15.52 -4.31
C GLU A 112 5.20 14.25 -5.16
N PHE A 113 5.07 13.07 -4.53
CA PHE A 113 5.27 11.75 -5.15
C PHE A 113 3.96 10.94 -5.29
N GLU A 114 2.81 11.60 -5.35
CA GLU A 114 1.51 10.92 -5.47
C GLU A 114 1.48 9.99 -6.70
N GLN A 115 2.02 10.45 -7.84
CA GLN A 115 2.01 9.68 -9.08
C GLN A 115 2.81 8.39 -8.97
N LEU A 116 4.01 8.44 -8.39
CA LEU A 116 4.79 7.25 -8.05
C LEU A 116 3.98 6.32 -7.15
N LEU A 117 3.48 6.81 -6.00
CA LEU A 117 2.81 5.96 -5.02
C LEU A 117 1.54 5.31 -5.56
N THR A 118 0.81 5.98 -6.45
CA THR A 118 -0.47 5.49 -6.97
C THR A 118 -0.33 4.67 -8.25
N HIS A 119 0.53 5.08 -9.18
CA HIS A 119 0.60 4.52 -10.53
C HIS A 119 1.79 3.59 -10.78
N ASP A 120 2.76 3.51 -9.87
CA ASP A 120 3.89 2.59 -10.02
C ASP A 120 3.65 1.24 -9.34
N GLY A 121 3.62 0.14 -10.10
CA GLY A 121 3.44 -1.22 -9.59
C GLY A 121 4.65 -1.81 -8.88
N CYS A 122 5.70 -1.04 -8.64
CA CYS A 122 6.90 -1.50 -7.95
C CYS A 122 7.16 -0.78 -6.63
N THR A 123 6.34 0.21 -6.25
CA THR A 123 6.54 1.02 -5.04
C THR A 123 5.48 0.72 -4.00
N GLY A 124 5.92 0.47 -2.77
CA GLY A 124 5.10 0.37 -1.57
C GLY A 124 5.62 1.30 -0.46
N ILE A 125 4.75 1.60 0.51
CA ILE A 125 5.12 2.34 1.72
C ILE A 125 4.32 1.85 2.93
N ALA A 126 5.00 1.64 4.05
CA ALA A 126 4.40 1.37 5.35
C ALA A 126 4.70 2.53 6.31
N VAL A 127 3.68 2.98 7.06
CA VAL A 127 3.80 4.03 8.05
C VAL A 127 3.30 3.51 9.40
N MET A 128 4.15 3.60 10.42
CA MET A 128 3.91 3.01 11.74
C MET A 128 3.87 4.09 12.83
N ALA A 129 3.05 3.87 13.83
CA ALA A 129 3.01 4.73 15.02
C ALA A 129 4.12 4.34 16.03
N PRO A 130 4.95 5.28 16.51
CA PRO A 130 5.97 5.00 17.51
C PRO A 130 5.34 4.47 18.80
N GLY A 131 5.93 3.41 19.35
CA GLY A 131 5.49 2.81 20.62
C GLY A 131 4.08 2.19 20.60
N ARG A 132 3.46 2.03 19.43
CA ARG A 132 2.15 1.39 19.27
C ARG A 132 2.20 0.36 18.14
N ALA A 133 1.57 -0.80 18.36
CA ALA A 133 1.37 -1.80 17.31
C ALA A 133 0.26 -1.35 16.33
N VAL A 134 0.56 -0.30 15.57
CA VAL A 134 -0.34 0.30 14.57
C VAL A 134 0.47 0.65 13.32
N GLU A 135 0.02 0.12 12.19
CA GLU A 135 0.67 0.28 10.90
C GLU A 135 -0.37 0.50 9.80
N VAL A 136 -0.06 1.39 8.86
CA VAL A 136 -0.83 1.64 7.63
C VAL A 136 0.09 1.41 6.45
N GLN A 137 -0.27 0.48 5.56
CA GLN A 137 0.47 0.18 4.35
C GLN A 137 -0.31 0.63 3.12
N PHE A 138 0.43 1.13 2.13
CA PHE A 138 0.01 1.33 0.76
C PHE A 138 0.95 0.51 -0.12
N ASP A 139 0.51 -0.66 -0.55
CA ASP A 139 1.37 -1.66 -1.17
C ASP A 139 1.52 -1.49 -2.69
N GLU A 140 2.37 -2.31 -3.31
CA GLU A 140 2.58 -2.33 -4.76
C GLU A 140 1.31 -2.73 -5.54
N HIS A 141 0.37 -3.45 -4.89
CA HIS A 141 -0.95 -3.79 -5.45
C HIS A 141 -1.97 -2.65 -5.40
N LYS A 142 -1.58 -1.52 -4.81
CA LYS A 142 -2.41 -0.34 -4.61
C LYS A 142 -3.62 -0.60 -3.73
N LEU A 143 -3.43 -1.48 -2.76
CA LEU A 143 -4.33 -1.75 -1.67
C LEU A 143 -3.86 -1.01 -0.42
N LEU A 144 -4.82 -0.64 0.41
CA LEU A 144 -4.54 -0.01 1.70
C LEU A 144 -4.77 -1.04 2.80
N HIS A 145 -3.74 -1.30 3.59
CA HIS A 145 -3.81 -2.21 4.73
C HIS A 145 -3.62 -1.44 6.03
N VAL A 146 -4.33 -1.85 7.07
CA VAL A 146 -4.17 -1.30 8.42
C VAL A 146 -4.12 -2.42 9.43
N TYR A 147 -3.06 -2.46 10.21
CA TYR A 147 -2.89 -3.38 11.33
C TYR A 147 -3.06 -2.57 12.61
N ALA A 148 -4.07 -2.88 13.42
CA ALA A 148 -4.27 -2.20 14.69
C ALA A 148 -5.23 -2.96 15.60
N ASN A 149 -4.96 -2.96 16.91
CA ASN A 149 -5.92 -3.47 17.90
C ASN A 149 -7.26 -2.71 17.89
N ASN A 150 -7.23 -1.41 17.59
CA ASN A 150 -8.43 -0.57 17.48
C ASN A 150 -8.62 -0.01 16.06
N LEU A 151 -9.41 -0.71 15.24
CA LEU A 151 -9.73 -0.29 13.87
C LEU A 151 -10.79 0.84 13.77
N LYS A 152 -11.37 1.33 14.89
CA LYS A 152 -12.46 2.32 14.83
C LYS A 152 -12.08 3.63 14.13
N PRO A 153 -10.91 4.27 14.42
CA PRO A 153 -10.50 5.49 13.74
C PRO A 153 -10.35 5.32 12.22
N PHE A 154 -9.71 4.23 11.80
CA PHE A 154 -9.47 3.93 10.38
C PHE A 154 -10.76 3.63 9.61
N ARG A 155 -11.70 2.89 10.23
CA ARG A 155 -13.06 2.70 9.66
C ARG A 155 -13.82 4.01 9.47
N ARG A 156 -13.55 5.02 10.31
CA ARG A 156 -14.15 6.34 10.19
C ARG A 156 -13.53 7.12 9.02
N ALA A 157 -12.22 7.06 8.84
CA ALA A 157 -11.53 7.63 7.67
C ALA A 157 -12.08 7.03 6.36
N LEU A 158 -12.12 5.70 6.24
CA LEU A 158 -12.69 5.01 5.08
C LEU A 158 -14.15 5.40 4.80
N ARG A 159 -14.97 5.51 5.85
CA ARG A 159 -16.37 5.93 5.70
C ARG A 159 -16.49 7.35 5.15
N ARG A 160 -15.64 8.28 5.60
CA ARG A 160 -15.59 9.66 5.09
C ARG A 160 -15.17 9.70 3.62
N ALA A 161 -14.24 8.82 3.22
CA ALA A 161 -13.83 8.62 1.84
C ALA A 161 -14.87 7.88 0.97
N GLY A 162 -16.02 7.51 1.52
CA GLY A 162 -17.07 6.76 0.81
C GLY A 162 -16.82 5.25 0.69
N VAL A 163 -15.70 4.74 1.22
CA VAL A 163 -15.30 3.33 1.15
C VAL A 163 -16.07 2.53 2.21
N ARG A 164 -17.01 1.71 1.74
CA ARG A 164 -17.91 0.94 2.62
C ARG A 164 -17.34 -0.44 2.96
N ARG A 165 -17.70 -0.94 4.15
CA ARG A 165 -17.39 -2.31 4.55
C ARG A 165 -18.10 -3.31 3.64
N ARG A 166 -17.38 -4.34 3.22
CA ARG A 166 -17.92 -5.52 2.54
C ARG A 166 -17.51 -6.76 3.32
N LYS A 167 -18.46 -7.70 3.48
CA LYS A 167 -18.18 -8.99 4.12
C LYS A 167 -17.31 -9.88 3.22
N LEU A 168 -17.61 -9.86 1.93
CA LEU A 168 -16.86 -10.55 0.89
C LEU A 168 -16.33 -9.51 -0.08
N LEU A 169 -15.02 -9.38 -0.14
CA LEU A 169 -14.30 -8.50 -1.04
C LEU A 169 -13.05 -9.22 -1.51
N PRO A 170 -13.10 -9.88 -2.67
CA PRO A 170 -11.90 -10.37 -3.34
C PRO A 170 -10.97 -9.20 -3.64
N LEU A 171 -9.70 -9.31 -3.27
CA LEU A 171 -8.66 -8.31 -3.50
C LEU A 171 -7.82 -8.70 -4.72
N LEU A 172 -7.31 -7.69 -5.44
CA LEU A 172 -6.55 -7.92 -6.67
C LEU A 172 -5.32 -8.83 -6.44
N SER A 173 -4.67 -8.68 -5.28
CA SER A 173 -3.53 -9.50 -4.85
C SER A 173 -3.86 -10.98 -4.62
N GLU A 174 -5.14 -11.37 -4.53
CA GLU A 174 -5.57 -12.77 -4.36
C GLU A 174 -5.74 -13.53 -5.68
N GLY A 175 -5.66 -12.82 -6.81
CA GLY A 175 -5.72 -13.39 -8.15
C GLY A 175 -4.40 -13.24 -8.89
N GLU A 176 -4.29 -13.89 -10.04
CA GLU A 176 -3.23 -13.57 -11.00
C GLU A 176 -3.34 -12.09 -11.40
N HIS A 177 -2.21 -11.40 -11.44
CA HIS A 177 -2.13 -9.99 -11.80
C HIS A 177 -0.73 -9.65 -12.32
N LEU A 178 -0.60 -8.49 -12.95
CA LEU A 178 0.64 -7.98 -13.54
C LEU A 178 0.94 -6.61 -12.96
N HIS A 179 2.16 -6.41 -12.49
CA HIS A 179 2.67 -5.09 -12.09
C HIS A 179 3.22 -4.36 -13.32
N HIS A 180 2.98 -3.06 -13.36
CA HIS A 180 3.43 -2.16 -14.40
C HIS A 180 4.26 -1.05 -13.77
N THR A 181 5.42 -0.80 -14.34
CA THR A 181 6.35 0.25 -13.91
C THR A 181 7.02 0.87 -15.13
N THR A 182 7.75 1.96 -14.93
CA THR A 182 8.58 2.61 -15.94
C THR A 182 9.95 2.97 -15.36
N ALA A 183 10.94 3.21 -16.22
CA ALA A 183 12.24 3.70 -15.76
C ALA A 183 12.14 5.05 -15.00
N GLY A 184 11.17 5.91 -15.37
CA GLY A 184 10.92 7.17 -14.68
C GLY A 184 10.48 6.96 -13.22
N TYR A 185 9.63 5.97 -12.96
CA TYR A 185 9.22 5.65 -11.58
C TYR A 185 10.37 5.10 -10.74
N ALA A 186 11.28 4.33 -11.33
CA ALA A 186 12.49 3.89 -10.64
C ALA A 186 13.35 5.09 -10.20
N GLU A 187 13.47 6.13 -11.04
CA GLU A 187 14.19 7.37 -10.70
C GLU A 187 13.44 8.19 -9.64
N GLU A 188 12.12 8.35 -9.76
CA GLU A 188 11.28 9.03 -8.77
C GLU A 188 11.35 8.34 -7.41
N PHE A 189 11.39 7.01 -7.36
CA PHE A 189 11.58 6.24 -6.13
C PHE A 189 12.90 6.62 -5.44
N GLN A 190 14.00 6.70 -6.19
CA GLN A 190 15.29 7.12 -5.64
C GLN A 190 15.24 8.55 -5.11
N GLN A 191 14.51 9.46 -5.79
CA GLN A 191 14.31 10.82 -5.31
C GLN A 191 13.49 10.87 -4.02
N LEU A 192 12.40 10.11 -3.93
CA LEU A 192 11.60 10.01 -2.71
C LEU A 192 12.45 9.45 -1.56
N ALA A 193 13.26 8.42 -1.84
CA ALA A 193 14.14 7.82 -0.86
C ALA A 193 15.14 8.85 -0.28
N LEU A 194 15.79 9.60 -1.16
CA LEU A 194 16.70 10.69 -0.78
C LEU A 194 16.00 11.79 0.04
N ARG A 195 14.78 12.19 -0.35
CA ARG A 195 13.99 13.24 0.34
C ARG A 195 13.56 12.82 1.74
N LEU A 196 13.14 11.57 1.90
CA LEU A 196 12.80 11.00 3.19
C LEU A 196 14.04 10.77 4.07
N GLY A 197 15.24 10.81 3.48
CA GLY A 197 16.47 10.40 4.13
C GLY A 197 16.43 8.92 4.52
N VAL A 198 15.72 8.11 3.75
CA VAL A 198 15.72 6.64 3.88
C VAL A 198 16.90 6.11 3.07
N GLY A 199 17.75 5.29 3.68
CA GLY A 199 18.98 4.82 3.04
C GLY A 199 19.99 4.37 4.08
N ASP A 200 20.23 3.06 4.10
CA ASP A 200 21.18 2.31 4.95
C ASP A 200 21.37 2.87 6.37
N THR A 201 20.28 3.04 7.11
CA THR A 201 20.33 2.96 8.57
C THR A 201 20.14 1.51 8.94
N ASP A 202 21.25 0.77 8.87
CA ASP A 202 21.50 -0.45 9.63
C ASP A 202 20.67 -1.70 9.28
N ARG A 203 21.39 -2.74 8.82
CA ARG A 203 21.07 -4.15 9.11
C ARG A 203 21.01 -4.37 10.64
N VAL A 204 20.03 -3.86 11.35
CA VAL A 204 19.89 -4.03 12.81
C VAL A 204 18.39 -3.85 13.14
N TYR A 205 17.60 -4.79 13.67
CA TYR A 205 17.86 -5.90 14.59
C TYR A 205 17.10 -7.19 14.18
N SER A 206 17.85 -8.24 13.84
CA SER A 206 17.49 -9.57 14.30
C SER A 206 18.11 -9.76 15.70
N SER A 207 17.47 -9.21 16.74
CA SER A 207 17.55 -9.66 18.13
C SER A 207 16.90 -8.63 19.06
N ASP A 208 15.99 -9.13 19.89
CA ASP A 208 15.55 -8.61 21.19
C ASP A 208 14.57 -7.43 21.21
N SER A 209 13.29 -7.74 21.43
CA SER A 209 12.68 -7.41 22.73
C SER A 209 11.37 -8.16 22.94
N GLU A 210 11.39 -8.96 24.00
CA GLU A 210 10.26 -9.49 24.74
C GLU A 210 9.09 -8.50 24.84
N PHE A 211 7.91 -8.96 24.43
CA PHE A 211 6.62 -8.66 25.06
C PHE A 211 5.69 -9.86 24.93
#